data_AF-A0A9Q3GBS1-F1
#
_entry.id   AF-A0A9Q3GBS1-F1
#
_cell.length_a   1.000
_cell.length_b   1.000
_cell.length_c   1.000
_cell.angle_alpha   90.00
_cell.angle_beta   90.00
_cell.angle_gamma   90.00
#
_symmetry.space_group_name_H-M   'P 1'
#
loop_
_entity.id
_entity.type
_entity.pdbx_description
1 polymer ?
#
loop_
_entity_poly.entity_id
_entity_poly.type
_entity_poly.pdbx_seq_one_letter_code
_entity_poly.pdbx_strand_id
1 'polypeptide(L)'
;MIQTPLLPYQKTVLDFLLDQEIPSRQSAHDLWATSPPGSTFNARHIITNKVVNSFESLLTNTPLGRLLADDMGLGKTIQAVAPIGTSKEWLITNPKCSMPTMIIFPPRLITNRKSEISKHGQAGALQGKIYHGPTYQSLCKDNILKYDIIITSYNTITPEFKQTNTSTFFIFKINWNCIILDEAQ
;
A
#
# COMPACT_ATOMS: atom_id res chain seq x y z
N MET A 1 14.97 9.95 -3.23
CA MET A 1 14.44 8.93 -2.29
C MET A 1 14.75 7.48 -2.70
N ILE A 2 14.72 7.14 -3.99
CA ILE A 2 15.20 5.85 -4.55
C ILE A 2 16.45 6.13 -5.38
N GLN A 3 17.55 5.41 -5.15
CA GLN A 3 18.81 5.63 -5.87
C GLN A 3 18.90 4.86 -7.18
N THR A 4 18.21 3.73 -7.26
CA THR A 4 18.26 2.87 -8.45
C THR A 4 17.44 3.49 -9.58
N PRO A 5 18.03 3.68 -10.78
CA PRO A 5 17.28 4.15 -11.93
C PRO A 5 16.25 3.10 -12.34
N LEU A 6 14.97 3.50 -12.36
CA LEU A 6 13.89 2.62 -12.80
C LEU A 6 13.97 2.37 -14.31
N LEU A 7 13.78 1.11 -14.70
CA LEU A 7 13.66 0.72 -16.10
C LEU A 7 12.36 1.28 -16.71
N PRO A 8 12.27 1.46 -18.05
CA PRO A 8 11.09 2.07 -18.67
C PRO A 8 9.78 1.39 -18.29
N TYR A 9 9.74 0.06 -18.27
CA TYR A 9 8.55 -0.69 -17.85
C TYR A 9 8.21 -0.49 -16.38
N GLN A 10 9.21 -0.35 -15.50
CA GLN A 10 9.01 -0.08 -14.07
C GLN A 10 8.42 1.31 -13.84
N LYS A 11 8.74 2.30 -14.70
CA LYS A 11 8.14 3.64 -14.65
C LYS A 11 6.67 3.60 -15.05
N THR A 12 6.32 2.85 -16.10
CA THR A 12 4.92 2.66 -16.51
C THR A 12 4.10 1.99 -15.41
N VAL A 13 4.66 0.96 -14.77
CA VAL A 13 4.03 0.33 -13.61
C VAL A 13 3.88 1.34 -12.47
N LEU A 14 4.93 2.10 -12.13
CA LEU A 14 4.86 3.10 -11.06
C LEU A 14 3.76 4.14 -11.32
N ASP A 15 3.66 4.65 -12.55
CA ASP A 15 2.64 5.61 -12.94
C ASP A 15 1.23 5.02 -12.79
N PHE A 16 1.02 3.80 -13.30
CA PHE A 16 -0.22 3.06 -13.13
C PHE A 16 -0.58 2.85 -11.65
N LEU A 17 0.39 2.45 -10.83
CA LEU A 17 0.18 2.30 -9.39
C LEU A 17 -0.29 3.65 -8.84
N LEU A 18 0.50 4.72 -8.98
CA LEU A 18 0.17 6.07 -8.45
C LEU A 18 -1.21 6.57 -8.92
N ASP A 19 -1.62 6.27 -10.16
CA ASP A 19 -2.97 6.55 -10.67
C ASP A 19 -4.08 5.91 -9.82
N GLN A 20 -3.90 4.64 -9.45
CA GLN A 20 -4.86 3.86 -8.67
C GLN A 20 -4.92 4.22 -7.17
N GLU A 21 -4.03 5.07 -6.64
CA GLU A 21 -4.13 5.58 -5.25
C GLU A 21 -5.07 6.78 -5.12
N ILE A 22 -5.44 7.40 -6.24
CA ILE A 22 -6.19 8.66 -6.24
C ILE A 22 -7.63 8.36 -6.68
N PRO A 23 -8.61 8.40 -5.76
CA PRO A 23 -10.00 8.06 -6.07
C PRO A 23 -10.59 8.90 -7.19
N SER A 24 -10.12 10.13 -7.38
CA SER A 24 -10.63 11.06 -8.39
C SER A 24 -10.05 10.84 -9.79
N ARG A 25 -9.09 9.93 -9.96
CA ARG A 25 -8.49 9.65 -11.28
C ARG A 25 -9.40 8.73 -12.09
N GLN A 26 -9.39 8.95 -13.41
CA GLN A 26 -10.29 8.26 -14.33
C GLN A 26 -10.07 6.75 -14.33
N SER A 27 -8.82 6.29 -14.21
CA SER A 27 -8.47 4.87 -14.15
C SER A 27 -9.08 4.13 -12.96
N ALA A 28 -9.45 4.85 -11.88
CA ALA A 28 -10.15 4.27 -10.73
C ALA A 28 -11.65 4.05 -11.06
N HIS A 29 -12.18 4.76 -12.05
CA HIS A 29 -13.59 4.74 -12.43
C HIS A 29 -13.88 3.99 -13.73
N ASP A 30 -12.92 3.27 -14.31
CA ASP A 30 -13.11 2.55 -15.59
C ASP A 30 -14.27 1.54 -15.57
N LEU A 31 -14.65 1.07 -14.37
CA LEU A 31 -15.80 0.18 -14.16
C LEU A 31 -17.12 0.90 -13.86
N TRP A 32 -17.17 2.23 -13.99
CA TRP A 32 -18.35 3.05 -13.73
C TRP A 32 -18.80 3.80 -14.98
N ALA A 33 -20.04 3.56 -15.40
CA ALA A 33 -20.68 4.35 -16.44
C ALA A 33 -21.36 5.56 -15.79
N THR A 34 -20.92 6.77 -16.14
CA THR A 34 -21.46 8.04 -15.62
C THR A 34 -22.51 8.63 -16.56
N SER A 35 -23.49 9.34 -15.99
CA SER A 35 -24.49 10.06 -16.77
C SER A 35 -23.88 11.24 -17.54
N PRO A 36 -24.48 11.65 -18.68
CA PRO A 36 -23.97 12.75 -19.49
C PRO A 36 -23.88 14.07 -18.70
N PRO A 37 -22.93 14.95 -19.06
CA PRO A 37 -22.84 16.29 -18.47
C PRO A 37 -24.17 17.06 -18.61
N GLY A 38 -24.60 17.72 -17.53
CA GLY A 38 -25.83 18.52 -17.51
C GLY A 38 -27.09 17.78 -17.02
N SER A 39 -26.98 16.47 -16.73
CA SER A 39 -28.03 15.70 -16.05
C SER A 39 -27.73 15.53 -14.56
N THR A 40 -28.72 15.10 -13.77
CA THR A 40 -28.48 14.69 -12.38
C THR A 40 -27.39 13.62 -12.35
N PHE A 41 -26.37 13.80 -11.51
CA PHE A 41 -25.26 12.87 -11.43
C PHE A 41 -25.76 11.47 -11.06
N ASN A 42 -25.42 10.49 -11.89
CA ASN A 42 -25.67 9.08 -11.65
C ASN A 42 -24.50 8.29 -12.22
N ALA A 43 -23.94 7.37 -11.43
CA ALA A 43 -22.97 6.42 -11.91
C ALA A 43 -23.43 4.99 -11.60
N ARG A 44 -23.28 4.10 -12.58
CA ARG A 44 -23.61 2.68 -12.45
C ARG A 44 -22.35 1.84 -12.63
N HIS A 45 -22.09 0.96 -11.68
CA HIS A 45 -21.01 -0.01 -11.79
C HIS A 45 -21.36 -1.08 -12.84
N ILE A 46 -20.50 -1.26 -13.83
CA ILE A 46 -20.75 -2.07 -15.04
C ILE A 46 -21.05 -3.53 -14.69
N ILE A 47 -20.39 -4.09 -13.66
CA ILE A 47 -20.49 -5.51 -13.30
C ILE A 47 -21.60 -5.76 -12.27
N THR A 48 -21.62 -4.96 -11.19
CA THR A 48 -22.50 -5.21 -10.04
C THR A 48 -23.86 -4.52 -10.17
N ASN A 49 -24.04 -3.66 -11.17
CA ASN A 49 -25.19 -2.79 -11.36
C ASN A 49 -25.49 -1.86 -10.17
N LYS A 50 -24.54 -1.70 -9.24
CA LYS A 50 -24.66 -0.75 -8.13
C LYS A 50 -24.77 0.67 -8.68
N VAL A 51 -25.72 1.44 -8.17
CA VAL A 51 -25.95 2.82 -8.58
C VAL A 51 -25.55 3.78 -7.46
N VAL A 52 -24.85 4.85 -7.82
CA VAL A 52 -24.52 5.96 -6.92
C VAL A 52 -24.98 7.28 -7.53
N ASN A 53 -25.55 8.15 -6.71
CA ASN A 53 -26.19 9.39 -7.16
C ASN A 53 -25.40 10.65 -6.76
N SER A 54 -24.20 10.49 -6.21
CA SER A 54 -23.27 11.60 -5.93
C SER A 54 -21.84 11.23 -6.26
N PHE A 55 -21.04 12.22 -6.66
CA PHE A 55 -19.63 12.02 -6.97
C PHE A 55 -18.86 11.53 -5.73
N GLU A 56 -19.14 12.06 -4.54
CA GLU A 56 -18.56 11.58 -3.28
C GLU A 56 -18.87 10.10 -3.01
N SER A 57 -20.10 9.66 -3.31
CA SER A 57 -20.45 8.24 -3.24
C SER A 57 -19.66 7.42 -4.25
N LEU A 58 -19.39 7.93 -5.46
CA LEU A 58 -18.55 7.25 -6.44
C LEU A 58 -17.12 7.06 -5.91
N LEU A 59 -16.51 8.10 -5.33
CA LEU A 59 -15.16 8.03 -4.77
C LEU A 59 -15.06 6.99 -3.63
N THR A 60 -16.02 6.99 -2.71
CA THR A 60 -16.05 6.08 -1.55
C THR A 60 -16.40 4.64 -1.91
N ASN A 61 -17.10 4.41 -3.02
CA ASN A 61 -17.46 3.08 -3.51
C ASN A 61 -16.50 2.53 -4.56
N THR A 62 -15.51 3.32 -4.97
CA THR A 62 -14.45 2.86 -5.85
C THR A 62 -13.39 2.14 -5.02
N PRO A 63 -13.17 0.83 -5.23
CA PRO A 63 -12.15 0.11 -4.47
C PRO A 63 -10.77 0.66 -4.84
N LEU A 64 -10.02 1.09 -3.83
CA LEU A 64 -8.61 1.45 -3.98
C LEU A 64 -7.78 0.20 -3.71
N GLY A 65 -7.09 -0.28 -4.74
CA GLY A 65 -6.30 -1.49 -4.66
C GLY A 65 -5.52 -1.69 -5.94
N ARG A 66 -4.40 -2.42 -5.83
CA ARG A 66 -3.50 -2.67 -6.96
C ARG A 66 -3.08 -4.12 -6.91
N LEU A 67 -3.09 -4.77 -8.07
CA LEU A 67 -2.53 -6.11 -8.23
C LEU A 67 -1.31 -6.02 -9.15
N LEU A 68 -0.15 -6.37 -8.62
CA LEU A 68 1.09 -6.43 -9.38
C LEU A 68 1.45 -7.90 -9.64
N ALA A 69 1.12 -8.39 -10.83
CA ALA A 69 1.29 -9.78 -11.22
C ALA A 69 2.35 -9.95 -12.33
N ASP A 70 3.38 -9.09 -12.31
CA ASP A 70 4.53 -9.15 -13.23
C ASP A 70 5.31 -10.47 -13.07
N ASP A 71 5.97 -10.91 -14.14
CA ASP A 71 6.86 -12.08 -14.11
C ASP A 71 7.97 -11.97 -13.04
N MET A 72 8.48 -13.12 -12.60
CA MET A 72 9.63 -13.17 -11.69
C MET A 72 10.85 -12.50 -12.35
N GLY A 73 11.56 -11.66 -11.60
CA GLY A 73 12.77 -10.96 -12.09
C GLY A 73 12.55 -9.55 -12.63
N LEU A 74 11.30 -9.09 -12.81
CA LEU A 74 10.98 -7.71 -13.25
C LEU A 74 11.13 -6.65 -12.13
N GLY A 75 11.55 -7.05 -10.94
CA GLY A 75 11.77 -6.13 -9.82
C GLY A 75 10.48 -5.67 -9.14
N LYS A 76 9.49 -6.56 -8.98
CA LYS A 76 8.24 -6.25 -8.26
C LYS A 76 8.45 -5.57 -6.91
N THR A 77 9.49 -5.95 -6.17
CA THR A 77 9.83 -5.34 -4.88
C THR A 77 10.18 -3.85 -5.02
N ILE A 78 10.96 -3.45 -6.03
CA ILE A 78 11.26 -2.03 -6.25
C ILE A 78 10.01 -1.28 -6.73
N GLN A 79 9.22 -1.89 -7.62
CA GLN A 79 7.96 -1.32 -8.10
C GLN A 79 6.95 -1.10 -6.97
N ALA A 80 6.90 -1.99 -5.98
CA ALA A 80 5.99 -1.90 -4.83
C ALA A 80 6.44 -0.86 -3.79
N VAL A 81 7.74 -0.69 -3.59
CA VAL A 81 8.28 0.29 -2.63
C VAL A 81 8.40 1.69 -3.24
N ALA A 82 8.49 1.79 -4.57
CA ALA A 82 8.66 3.08 -5.23
C ALA A 82 7.52 4.10 -4.96
N PRO A 83 6.23 3.70 -5.00
CA PRO A 83 5.12 4.57 -4.61
C PRO A 83 5.25 5.14 -3.20
N ILE A 84 5.74 4.35 -2.23
CA ILE A 84 5.92 4.79 -0.84
C ILE A 84 6.90 5.96 -0.79
N GLY A 85 7.99 5.88 -1.56
CA GLY A 85 8.98 6.95 -1.64
C GLY A 85 8.43 8.22 -2.30
N THR A 86 7.70 8.09 -3.40
CA THR A 86 7.08 9.22 -4.09
C THR A 86 6.03 9.91 -3.21
N SER A 87 5.17 9.13 -2.56
CA SER A 87 4.14 9.64 -1.66
C SER A 87 4.73 10.28 -0.40
N LYS A 88 5.90 9.85 0.07
CA LYS A 88 6.57 10.48 1.21
C LYS A 88 7.02 11.92 0.92
N GLU A 89 7.44 12.24 -0.29
CA GLU A 89 7.75 13.63 -0.67
C GLU A 89 6.51 14.53 -0.58
N TRP A 90 5.36 14.00 -0.98
CA TRP A 90 4.06 14.66 -0.79
C TRP A 90 3.66 14.73 0.70
N LEU A 91 3.88 13.66 1.49
CA LEU A 91 3.57 13.63 2.92
C LEU A 91 4.47 14.55 3.77
N ILE A 92 5.72 14.81 3.36
CA ILE A 92 6.59 15.80 4.01
C ILE A 92 5.95 17.19 3.96
N THR A 93 5.23 17.50 2.88
CA THR A 93 4.46 18.76 2.78
C THR A 93 3.13 18.73 3.55
N ASN A 94 2.65 17.55 3.96
CA ASN A 94 1.39 17.33 4.68
C ASN A 94 1.53 16.34 5.87
N PRO A 95 2.22 16.74 6.95
CA PRO A 95 2.64 15.82 8.03
C PRO A 95 1.51 15.21 8.86
N LYS A 96 0.26 15.72 8.77
CA LYS A 96 -0.91 15.17 9.49
C LYS A 96 -1.41 13.83 8.92
N CYS A 97 -0.91 13.39 7.77
CA CYS A 97 -1.38 12.20 7.05
C CYS A 97 -0.34 11.06 6.94
N SER A 98 0.75 11.10 7.69
CA SER A 98 1.84 10.12 7.57
C SER A 98 1.52 8.81 8.32
N MET A 99 0.59 8.02 7.77
CA MET A 99 0.37 6.65 8.20
C MET A 99 1.45 5.72 7.62
N PRO A 100 1.93 4.71 8.38
CA PRO A 100 2.94 3.79 7.89
C PRO A 100 2.38 2.87 6.80
N THR A 101 3.27 2.29 6.00
CA THR A 101 2.96 1.19 5.07
C THR A 101 3.36 -0.14 5.69
N MET A 102 2.46 -1.13 5.66
CA MET A 102 2.76 -2.49 6.09
C MET A 102 3.14 -3.34 4.89
N ILE A 103 4.24 -4.09 4.99
CA ILE A 103 4.64 -5.07 3.98
C ILE A 103 4.70 -6.44 4.63
N ILE A 104 3.94 -7.40 4.07
CA ILE A 104 3.89 -8.78 4.53
C ILE A 104 4.65 -9.65 3.53
N PHE A 105 5.68 -10.35 4.02
CA PHE A 105 6.45 -11.30 3.23
C PHE A 105 6.25 -12.74 3.72
N PRO A 106 6.52 -13.75 2.87
CA PRO A 106 6.85 -15.08 3.33
C PRO A 106 8.04 -15.01 4.31
N PRO A 107 8.02 -15.72 5.45
CA PRO A 107 9.05 -15.61 6.49
C PRO A 107 10.49 -15.78 5.96
N ARG A 108 10.66 -16.66 4.98
CA ARG A 108 11.97 -16.96 4.37
C ARG A 108 12.55 -15.80 3.56
N LEU A 109 11.72 -14.87 3.11
CA LEU A 109 12.11 -13.77 2.22
C LEU A 109 12.42 -12.48 2.97
N ILE A 110 12.06 -12.35 4.26
CA ILE A 110 12.18 -11.10 5.02
C ILE A 110 13.59 -10.52 5.00
N THR A 111 14.61 -11.34 5.28
CA THR A 111 16.00 -10.87 5.34
C THR A 111 16.49 -10.38 3.98
N ASN A 112 16.19 -11.13 2.92
CA ASN A 112 16.60 -10.80 1.55
C ASN A 112 15.89 -9.55 1.04
N ARG A 113 14.56 -9.49 1.21
CA ARG A 113 13.73 -8.35 0.81
C ARG A 113 14.10 -7.09 1.57
N LYS A 114 14.41 -7.18 2.87
CA LYS A 114 14.93 -6.03 3.63
C LYS A 114 16.25 -5.50 3.04
N SER A 115 17.16 -6.39 2.68
CA SER A 115 18.42 -6.00 2.04
C SER A 115 18.17 -5.31 0.71
N GLU A 116 17.28 -5.84 -0.11
CA GLU A 116 16.88 -5.25 -1.40
C GLU A 116 16.27 -3.84 -1.25
N ILE A 117 15.33 -3.68 -0.32
CA ILE A 117 14.73 -2.37 0.01
C ILE A 117 15.81 -1.37 0.45
N SER A 118 16.75 -1.83 1.26
CA SER A 118 17.84 -0.99 1.77
C SER A 118 18.88 -0.65 0.69
N LYS A 119 19.04 -1.51 -0.34
CA LYS A 119 19.93 -1.27 -1.50
C LYS A 119 19.36 -0.26 -2.48
N HIS A 120 18.04 -0.28 -2.69
CA HIS A 120 17.39 0.59 -3.67
C HIS A 120 16.99 1.96 -3.09
N GLY A 121 16.76 2.04 -1.78
CA GLY A 121 16.51 3.30 -1.07
C GLY A 121 17.79 4.11 -0.86
N GLN A 122 17.67 5.44 -0.89
CA GLN A 122 18.73 6.31 -0.37
C GLN A 122 18.90 6.06 1.14
N ALA A 123 20.14 6.00 1.62
CA ALA A 123 20.43 5.78 3.04
C ALA A 123 19.67 6.80 3.91
N GLY A 124 18.87 6.31 4.87
CA GLY A 124 18.05 7.12 5.77
C GLY A 124 16.77 7.71 5.16
N ALA A 125 16.46 7.45 3.88
CA ALA A 125 15.30 8.01 3.21
C ALA A 125 13.97 7.33 3.58
N LEU A 126 14.02 6.03 3.91
CA LEU A 126 12.88 5.27 4.43
C LEU A 126 13.29 4.56 5.72
N GLN A 127 12.57 4.82 6.81
CA GLN A 127 12.77 4.16 8.10
C GLN A 127 11.91 2.91 8.17
N GLY A 128 12.53 1.75 7.99
CA GLY A 128 11.89 0.45 8.07
C GLY A 128 12.12 -0.24 9.41
N LYS A 129 11.08 -0.84 9.99
CA LYS A 129 11.18 -1.68 11.21
C LYS A 129 10.56 -3.05 10.98
N ILE A 130 11.18 -4.10 11.51
CA ILE A 130 10.66 -5.48 11.43
C ILE A 130 9.74 -5.76 12.63
N TYR A 131 8.50 -6.12 12.35
CA TYR A 131 7.54 -6.72 13.26
C TYR A 131 7.59 -8.25 13.08
N HIS A 132 8.52 -8.91 13.77
CA HIS A 132 8.66 -10.37 13.74
C HIS A 132 9.42 -10.86 14.98
N GLY A 133 9.02 -12.02 15.52
CA GLY A 133 9.69 -12.66 16.67
C GLY A 133 9.69 -11.80 17.94
N PRO A 134 10.61 -12.02 18.89
CA PRO A 134 10.66 -11.29 20.18
C PRO A 134 10.69 -9.76 20.02
N THR A 135 11.15 -9.28 18.86
CA THR A 135 11.26 -7.87 18.50
C THR A 135 9.93 -7.11 18.49
N TYR A 136 8.78 -7.77 18.32
CA TYR A 136 7.47 -7.06 18.27
C TYR A 136 7.11 -6.40 19.62
N GLN A 137 7.57 -6.96 20.75
CA GLN A 137 7.30 -6.38 22.08
C GLN A 137 7.96 -5.00 22.25
N SER A 138 9.05 -4.74 21.53
CA SER A 138 9.71 -3.44 21.51
C SER A 138 8.96 -2.39 20.67
N LEU A 139 8.21 -2.83 19.65
CA LEU A 139 7.41 -1.97 18.76
C LEU A 139 6.15 -1.41 19.43
N CYS A 140 5.67 -2.01 20.52
CA CYS A 140 4.64 -1.37 21.35
C CYS A 140 5.22 -0.23 22.19
N LYS A 141 6.53 -0.25 22.49
CA LYS A 141 7.24 0.80 23.26
C LYS A 141 7.74 1.91 22.35
N ASP A 142 8.20 1.57 21.15
CA ASP A 142 8.57 2.51 20.08
C ASP A 142 7.32 2.90 19.28
N ASN A 143 6.87 4.17 19.31
CA ASN A 143 5.71 4.60 18.50
C ASN A 143 5.88 4.21 17.01
N ILE A 144 5.07 3.27 16.52
CA ILE A 144 5.15 2.72 15.16
C ILE A 144 4.99 3.79 14.07
N LEU A 145 4.27 4.87 14.41
CA LEU A 145 4.03 6.02 13.54
C LEU A 145 5.30 6.81 13.22
N LYS A 146 6.42 6.50 13.88
CA LYS A 146 7.75 7.06 13.57
C LYS A 146 8.39 6.43 12.34
N TYR A 147 7.94 5.24 11.94
CA TYR A 147 8.51 4.50 10.83
C TYR A 147 7.65 4.68 9.57
N ASP A 148 8.29 4.69 8.41
CA ASP A 148 7.59 4.75 7.12
C ASP A 148 7.08 3.36 6.72
N ILE A 149 7.85 2.31 7.06
CA ILE A 149 7.60 0.94 6.62
C ILE A 149 7.67 -0.02 7.80
N ILE A 150 6.65 -0.85 7.95
CA ILE A 150 6.63 -1.97 8.89
C ILE A 150 6.63 -3.28 8.12
N ILE A 151 7.65 -4.11 8.35
CA ILE A 151 7.83 -5.38 7.67
C ILE A 151 7.41 -6.51 8.61
N THR A 152 6.48 -7.35 8.19
CA THR A 152 6.00 -8.50 8.97
C THR A 152 5.95 -9.76 8.11
N SER A 153 5.58 -10.88 8.74
CA SER A 153 5.46 -12.19 8.10
C SER A 153 4.04 -12.72 8.17
N TYR A 154 3.63 -13.55 7.20
CA TYR A 154 2.37 -14.29 7.29
C TYR A 154 2.29 -15.15 8.55
N ASN A 155 3.39 -15.80 8.95
CA ASN A 155 3.44 -16.58 10.19
C ASN A 155 3.24 -15.74 11.46
N THR A 156 3.40 -14.42 11.37
CA THR A 156 3.16 -13.49 12.48
C THR A 156 1.73 -12.97 12.44
N ILE A 157 1.28 -12.45 11.31
CA ILE A 157 -0.05 -11.84 11.18
C ILE A 157 -1.17 -12.88 11.27
N THR A 158 -1.03 -14.05 10.64
CA THR A 158 -2.13 -15.02 10.56
C THR A 158 -2.57 -15.56 11.91
N PRO A 159 -1.68 -15.99 12.83
CA PRO A 159 -2.09 -16.41 14.16
C PRO A 159 -2.67 -15.26 14.99
N GLU A 160 -2.11 -14.05 14.90
CA GLU A 160 -2.62 -12.87 15.63
C GLU A 160 -4.03 -12.49 15.15
N PHE A 161 -4.28 -12.59 13.84
CA PHE A 161 -5.58 -12.31 13.24
C PHE A 161 -6.66 -13.35 13.61
N LYS A 162 -6.26 -14.62 13.81
CA LYS A 162 -7.19 -15.71 14.18
C LYS A 162 -7.58 -15.69 15.66
N GLN A 163 -6.91 -14.91 16.50
CA GLN A 163 -7.28 -14.82 17.91
C GLN A 163 -8.60 -14.06 18.08
N THR A 164 -9.44 -14.55 18.99
CA THR A 164 -10.78 -14.01 19.25
C THR A 164 -10.77 -12.55 19.69
N ASN A 165 -9.63 -12.07 20.22
CA ASN A 165 -9.44 -10.69 20.62
C ASN A 165 -8.29 -10.06 19.82
N THR A 166 -8.48 -9.90 18.51
CA THR A 166 -7.54 -9.18 17.61
C THR A 166 -7.21 -7.78 18.10
N SER A 167 -8.14 -7.16 18.84
CA SER A 167 -7.97 -5.88 19.56
C SER A 167 -6.88 -5.90 20.63
N THR A 168 -6.27 -7.04 20.94
CA THR A 168 -5.08 -7.11 21.81
C THR A 168 -3.80 -6.73 21.07
N PHE A 169 -3.75 -6.96 19.76
CA PHE A 169 -2.58 -6.65 18.94
C PHE A 169 -2.67 -5.23 18.39
N PHE A 170 -1.67 -4.41 18.72
CA PHE A 170 -1.59 -3.03 18.26
C PHE A 170 -1.55 -2.91 16.74
N ILE A 171 -1.01 -3.91 16.03
CA ILE A 171 -0.89 -3.92 14.57
C ILE A 171 -2.23 -3.81 13.83
N PHE A 172 -3.32 -4.28 14.46
CA PHE A 172 -4.68 -4.21 13.91
C PHE A 172 -5.46 -2.95 14.35
N LYS A 173 -4.86 -2.08 15.18
CA LYS A 173 -5.46 -0.79 15.61
C LYS A 173 -4.95 0.40 14.81
N ILE A 174 -3.95 0.20 13.98
CA ILE A 174 -3.31 1.25 13.21
C ILE A 174 -4.02 1.39 11.87
N ASN A 175 -4.27 2.62 11.47
CA ASN A 175 -4.65 2.92 10.10
C ASN A 175 -3.38 2.87 9.25
N TRP A 176 -3.34 1.94 8.29
CA TRP A 176 -2.24 1.81 7.35
C TRP A 176 -2.50 2.68 6.13
N ASN A 177 -1.46 3.33 5.62
CA ASN A 177 -1.55 4.02 4.33
C ASN A 177 -1.72 3.01 3.19
N CYS A 178 -0.99 1.90 3.27
CA CYS A 178 -1.03 0.82 2.31
C CYS A 178 -0.65 -0.49 3.01
N ILE A 179 -1.21 -1.60 2.53
CA ILE A 179 -0.79 -2.95 2.90
C ILE A 179 -0.33 -3.65 1.62
N ILE A 180 0.94 -4.04 1.59
CA ILE A 180 1.57 -4.75 0.49
C ILE A 180 1.73 -6.22 0.88
N LEU A 181 1.18 -7.10 0.05
CA LEU A 181 1.24 -8.55 0.21
C LEU A 181 2.18 -9.11 -0.86
N ASP A 182 3.37 -9.58 -0.48
CA ASP A 182 4.32 -10.20 -1.41
C ASP A 182 4.10 -11.72 -1.46
N GLU A 183 4.13 -12.31 -2.66
CA GLU A 183 3.92 -13.75 -2.90
C GLU A 183 2.64 -14.29 -2.23
N ALA A 184 1.54 -13.53 -2.31
CA ALA A 184 0.23 -13.93 -1.81
C ALA A 184 -0.42 -14.93 -2.77
N GLN A 185 -0.18 -16.23 -2.54
CA GLN A 185 -0.78 -17.35 -3.28
C GLN A 185 -1.75 -18.13 -2.40
#